data_AF-A0A349HQH7-F1
#
_entry.id   AF-A0A349HQH7-F1
#
_cell.length_a   1.000
_cell.length_b   1.000
_cell.length_c   1.000
_cell.angle_alpha   90.00
_cell.angle_beta   90.00
_cell.angle_gamma   90.00
#
_symmetry.space_group_name_H-M   'P 1'
#
loop_
_entity.id
_entity.type
_entity.pdbx_description
1 polymer ?
#
loop_
_entity_poly.entity_id
_entity_poly.type
_entity_poly.pdbx_seq_one_letter_code
_entity_poly.pdbx_strand_id
1 'polypeptide(L)'
;KYGIDLIKAIFKKRSFCCYDMFVTIMPALFLTLISVAVNLTLFLIGLINIETYPELMNETIGAILLSVLNSYIVLFILGIITTVTEWKNINSSSLKKIKYIFSFPIFIFTYIPISIVALFKFKKIEWKPITHSIVKTIEEVRQ
;
A
#
# COMPACT_ATOMS: atom_id res chain seq x y z
N LYS A 1 5.16 -5.68 -16.98
CA LYS A 1 5.25 -4.91 -18.25
C LYS A 1 5.66 -3.46 -17.95
N TYR A 2 4.88 -2.71 -17.17
CA TYR A 2 5.12 -1.30 -16.86
C TYR A 2 6.45 -0.92 -16.19
N GLY A 3 6.97 -1.70 -15.23
CA GLY A 3 8.23 -1.35 -14.55
C GLY A 3 9.46 -1.36 -15.48
N ILE A 4 9.52 -2.31 -16.40
CA ILE A 4 10.59 -2.38 -17.41
C ILE A 4 10.48 -1.21 -18.39
N ASP A 5 9.24 -0.81 -18.75
CA ASP A 5 9.01 0.33 -19.63
C ASP A 5 9.38 1.66 -18.96
N LEU A 6 9.24 1.76 -17.62
CA LEU A 6 9.69 2.92 -16.84
C LEU A 6 11.23 3.04 -16.86
N ILE A 7 11.95 1.94 -16.60
CA ILE A 7 13.41 1.90 -16.68
C ILE A 7 13.87 2.24 -18.11
N LYS A 8 13.24 1.63 -19.12
CA LYS A 8 13.51 1.97 -20.52
C LYS A 8 13.25 3.44 -20.84
N ALA A 9 12.20 4.05 -20.27
CA ALA A 9 11.90 5.47 -20.49
C ALA A 9 12.96 6.39 -19.85
N ILE A 10 13.54 6.01 -18.70
CA ILE A 10 14.67 6.75 -18.09
C ILE A 10 15.85 6.81 -19.07
N PHE A 11 16.27 5.67 -19.63
CA PHE A 11 17.45 5.64 -20.51
C PHE A 11 17.16 6.08 -21.95
N LYS A 12 16.00 5.71 -22.51
CA LYS A 12 15.64 5.98 -23.91
C LYS A 12 15.05 7.37 -24.13
N LYS A 13 14.28 7.88 -23.17
CA LYS A 13 13.63 9.20 -23.26
C LYS A 13 14.27 10.26 -22.36
N ARG A 14 15.28 9.91 -21.54
CA ARG A 14 15.94 10.81 -20.57
C ARG A 14 14.94 11.60 -19.71
N SER A 15 13.84 10.95 -19.34
CA SER A 15 12.78 11.58 -18.57
C SER A 15 13.19 11.69 -17.10
N PHE A 16 13.49 12.91 -16.65
CA PHE A 16 13.77 13.22 -15.24
C PHE A 16 12.60 12.83 -14.34
N CYS A 17 11.35 13.00 -14.79
CA CYS A 17 10.18 12.62 -14.02
C CYS A 17 10.11 11.09 -13.78
N CYS A 18 10.48 10.28 -14.78
CA CYS A 18 10.52 8.82 -14.60
C CYS A 18 11.67 8.40 -13.67
N TYR A 19 12.79 9.12 -13.70
CA TYR A 19 13.92 8.87 -12.81
C TYR A 19 13.58 9.24 -11.36
N ASP A 20 12.99 10.41 -11.13
CA ASP A 20 12.58 10.89 -9.81
C ASP A 20 11.59 9.93 -9.14
N MET A 21 10.55 9.52 -9.88
CA MET A 21 9.57 8.55 -9.39
C MET A 21 10.21 7.19 -9.07
N PHE A 22 11.18 6.75 -9.89
CA PHE A 22 11.87 5.49 -9.70
C PHE A 22 12.79 5.50 -8.47
N VAL A 23 13.64 6.52 -8.33
CA VAL A 23 14.58 6.63 -7.20
C VAL A 23 13.85 6.90 -5.88
N THR A 24 12.68 7.54 -5.91
CA THR A 24 11.88 7.79 -4.70
C THR A 24 11.17 6.52 -4.20
N ILE A 25 10.60 5.72 -5.11
CA ILE A 25 9.75 4.58 -4.73
C ILE A 25 10.55 3.29 -4.60
N MET A 26 11.50 3.05 -5.51
CA MET A 26 12.15 1.74 -5.63
C MET A 26 12.96 1.34 -4.39
N PRO A 27 13.88 2.16 -3.85
CA PRO A 27 14.82 1.69 -2.82
C PRO A 27 14.09 1.28 -1.54
N ALA A 28 13.16 2.11 -1.06
CA ALA A 28 12.40 1.84 0.15
C ALA A 28 11.49 0.61 -0.02
N LEU A 29 10.84 0.46 -1.17
CA LEU A 29 9.96 -0.67 -1.44
C LEU A 29 10.72 -2.00 -1.53
N PHE A 30 11.89 -2.04 -2.18
CA PHE A 30 12.67 -3.28 -2.24
C PHE A 30 13.30 -3.64 -0.89
N LEU A 31 13.84 -2.66 -0.15
CA LEU A 31 14.38 -2.90 1.18
C LEU A 31 13.32 -3.46 2.14
N THR A 32 12.12 -2.88 2.12
CA THR A 32 11.00 -3.37 2.96
C THR A 32 10.54 -4.76 2.53
N LEU A 33 10.41 -5.04 1.23
CA LEU A 33 10.04 -6.38 0.76
C LEU A 33 11.09 -7.45 1.11
N ILE A 34 12.37 -7.15 0.96
CA ILE A 34 13.46 -8.07 1.32
C ILE A 34 13.46 -8.31 2.83
N SER A 35 13.33 -7.25 3.64
CA SER A 35 13.25 -7.37 5.09
C SER A 35 12.07 -8.24 5.53
N VAL A 36 10.88 -8.02 4.96
CA VAL A 36 9.70 -8.86 5.24
C VAL A 36 9.92 -10.30 4.80
N ALA A 37 10.52 -10.53 3.63
CA ALA A 37 10.81 -11.89 3.14
C ALA A 37 11.78 -12.64 4.06
N VAL A 38 12.88 -11.99 4.50
CA VAL A 38 13.85 -12.59 5.44
C VAL A 38 13.17 -12.93 6.77
N ASN A 39 12.44 -11.98 7.37
CA ASN A 39 11.71 -12.23 8.62
C ASN A 39 10.70 -13.39 8.49
N LEU A 40 9.99 -13.46 7.35
CA LEU A 40 9.04 -14.54 7.09
C LEU A 40 9.73 -15.90 6.92
N THR A 41 10.91 -15.96 6.28
CA THR A 41 11.69 -17.21 6.18
C THR A 41 12.21 -17.68 7.53
N LEU A 42 12.71 -16.77 8.37
CA LEU A 42 13.15 -17.09 9.73
C LEU A 42 11.98 -17.58 10.60
N PHE A 43 10.80 -16.97 10.45
CA PHE A 43 9.58 -17.42 11.12
C PHE A 43 9.22 -18.87 10.74
N LEU A 44 9.24 -19.20 9.44
CA LEU A 44 8.92 -20.55 8.96
C LEU A 44 9.95 -21.59 9.44
N ILE A 45 11.24 -21.24 9.49
CA ILE A 45 12.29 -22.12 10.03
C ILE A 45 12.09 -22.35 11.54
N GLY A 46 11.71 -21.30 12.27
CA GLY A 46 11.37 -21.37 13.70
C GLY A 46 10.18 -22.27 13.98
N LEU A 47 9.15 -22.27 13.12
CA LEU A 47 8.00 -23.17 13.24
C LEU A 47 8.34 -24.65 13.05
N ILE A 48 9.34 -24.97 12.22
CA ILE A 48 9.78 -26.36 11.98
C ILE A 48 10.66 -26.86 13.14
N ASN A 49 11.44 -25.97 13.79
CA ASN A 49 12.40 -26.31 14.85
C ASN A 49 12.04 -25.64 16.19
N ILE A 50 10.78 -25.77 16.63
CA ILE A 50 10.23 -25.13 17.83
C ILE A 50 11.03 -25.49 19.10
N GLU A 51 11.55 -26.72 19.20
CA GLU A 51 12.29 -27.18 20.39
C GLU A 51 13.72 -26.64 20.45
N THR A 52 14.30 -26.22 19.33
CA THR A 52 15.72 -25.84 19.25
C THR A 52 15.95 -24.34 19.52
N TYR A 53 14.96 -23.49 19.20
CA TYR A 53 15.11 -22.02 19.31
C TYR A 53 13.81 -21.29 19.68
N PRO A 54 13.27 -21.46 20.90
CA PRO A 54 12.05 -20.78 21.34
C PRO A 54 12.20 -19.25 21.34
N GLU A 55 13.40 -18.72 21.60
CA GLU A 55 13.69 -17.28 21.60
C GLU A 55 13.57 -16.67 20.20
N LEU A 56 14.04 -17.37 19.15
CA LEU A 56 13.93 -16.89 17.77
C LEU A 56 12.48 -16.71 17.34
N MET A 57 11.57 -17.55 17.82
CA MET A 57 10.14 -17.45 17.51
C MET A 57 9.53 -16.19 18.14
N ASN A 58 9.85 -15.90 19.40
CA ASN A 58 9.33 -14.71 20.09
C ASN A 58 9.84 -13.42 19.44
N GLU A 59 11.13 -13.37 19.11
CA GLU A 59 11.75 -12.23 18.43
C GLU A 59 11.15 -12.02 17.04
N THR A 60 10.92 -13.09 16.28
CA THR A 60 10.37 -12.97 14.92
C THR A 60 8.90 -12.52 14.94
N ILE A 61 8.09 -13.02 15.88
CA ILE A 61 6.71 -12.56 16.06
C ILE A 61 6.71 -11.08 16.49
N GLY A 62 7.58 -10.71 17.43
CA GLY A 62 7.77 -9.32 17.86
C GLY A 62 8.14 -8.40 16.71
N ALA A 63 9.09 -8.80 15.86
CA ALA A 63 9.52 -8.05 14.69
C ALA A 63 8.40 -7.87 13.66
N ILE A 64 7.60 -8.91 13.39
CA ILE A 64 6.46 -8.84 12.48
C ILE A 64 5.40 -7.89 13.04
N LEU A 65 5.03 -8.05 14.32
CA LEU A 65 4.03 -7.20 14.98
C LEU A 65 4.46 -5.73 14.98
N LEU A 66 5.72 -5.46 15.35
CA LEU A 66 6.29 -4.12 15.36
C LEU A 66 6.32 -3.50 13.96
N SER A 67 6.61 -4.29 12.93
CA SER A 67 6.57 -3.85 11.53
C SER A 67 5.16 -3.46 11.08
N VAL A 68 4.14 -4.27 11.44
CA VAL A 68 2.73 -3.95 11.17
C VAL A 68 2.31 -2.68 11.91
N LEU A 69 2.66 -2.54 13.19
CA LEU A 69 2.36 -1.34 13.98
C LEU A 69 3.05 -0.09 13.42
N ASN A 70 4.33 -0.18 13.05
CA ASN A 70 5.07 0.91 12.44
C ASN A 70 4.44 1.35 11.11
N SER A 71 4.08 0.40 10.24
CA SER A 71 3.41 0.72 8.98
C SER A 71 2.03 1.35 9.20
N TYR A 72 1.27 0.91 10.21
CA TYR A 72 0.02 1.55 10.61
C TYR A 72 0.26 3.00 11.04
N ILE A 73 1.24 3.26 11.92
CA ILE A 73 1.56 4.60 12.42
C ILE A 73 1.96 5.54 11.28
N VAL A 74 2.81 5.09 10.35
CA VAL A 74 3.22 5.89 9.19
C VAL A 74 2.03 6.26 8.33
N LEU A 75 1.16 5.30 7.99
CA LEU A 75 -0.05 5.55 7.22
C LEU A 75 -1.03 6.46 7.96
N PHE A 76 -1.12 6.32 9.28
CA PHE A 76 -1.96 7.18 10.12
C PHE A 76 -1.45 8.63 10.13
N ILE A 77 -0.14 8.84 10.28
CA ILE A 77 0.48 10.17 10.19
C ILE A 77 0.25 10.78 8.80
N LEU A 78 0.45 10.02 7.73
CA LEU A 78 0.14 10.48 6.38
C LEU A 78 -1.35 10.83 6.22
N GLY A 79 -2.24 10.01 6.76
CA GLY A 79 -3.68 10.27 6.80
C GLY A 79 -4.04 11.56 7.55
N ILE A 80 -3.36 11.83 8.67
CA ILE A 80 -3.50 13.10 9.40
C ILE A 80 -3.03 14.26 8.55
N ILE A 81 -1.80 14.20 8.01
CA ILE A 81 -1.21 15.29 7.22
C ILE A 81 -2.14 15.63 6.05
N THR A 82 -2.52 14.62 5.26
CA THR A 82 -3.44 14.80 4.12
C THR A 82 -4.79 15.37 4.53
N THR A 83 -5.37 14.93 5.65
CA THR A 83 -6.65 15.46 6.12
C THR A 83 -6.54 16.90 6.58
N VAL A 84 -5.44 17.28 7.23
CA VAL A 84 -5.17 18.67 7.65
C VAL A 84 -4.91 19.57 6.44
N THR A 85 -4.08 19.15 5.49
CA THR A 85 -3.75 19.95 4.31
C THR A 85 -4.95 20.11 3.38
N GLU A 86 -5.74 19.05 3.20
CA GLU A 86 -6.89 19.03 2.29
C GLU A 86 -8.23 19.22 3.03
N TRP A 87 -8.21 19.85 4.22
CA TRP A 87 -9.39 19.94 5.08
C TRP A 87 -10.61 20.54 4.38
N LYS A 88 -10.41 21.53 3.50
CA LYS A 88 -11.49 22.19 2.74
C LYS A 88 -11.95 21.42 1.50
N ASN A 89 -11.07 20.57 0.95
CA ASN A 89 -11.34 19.81 -0.26
C ASN A 89 -12.04 18.47 0.03
N ILE A 90 -11.92 17.95 1.25
CA ILE A 90 -12.66 16.75 1.67
C ILE A 90 -14.11 17.12 1.99
N ASN A 91 -15.04 16.73 1.10
CA ASN A 91 -16.47 16.94 1.27
C ASN A 91 -17.08 15.93 2.27
N SER A 92 -16.89 16.16 3.57
CA SER A 92 -17.57 15.42 4.63
C SER A 92 -17.74 16.26 5.90
N SER A 93 -18.58 15.79 6.83
CA SER A 93 -18.65 16.39 8.17
C SER A 93 -17.35 16.21 8.94
N SER A 94 -16.97 17.19 9.77
CA SER A 94 -15.71 17.21 10.52
C SER A 94 -15.51 15.97 11.39
N LEU A 95 -16.58 15.48 12.02
CA LEU A 95 -16.54 14.24 12.82
C LEU A 95 -16.22 13.01 11.97
N LYS A 96 -16.77 12.94 10.74
CA LYS A 96 -16.49 11.84 9.82
C LYS A 96 -15.03 11.87 9.33
N LYS A 97 -14.47 13.05 9.07
CA LYS A 97 -13.05 13.20 8.69
C LYS A 97 -12.15 12.56 9.73
N ILE A 98 -12.32 12.93 11.00
CA ILE A 98 -11.51 12.41 12.10
C ILE A 98 -11.70 10.89 12.24
N LYS A 99 -12.94 10.40 12.20
CA LYS A 99 -13.22 8.95 12.26
C LYS A 99 -12.54 8.20 11.11
N TYR A 100 -12.53 8.76 9.91
CA TYR A 100 -11.97 8.10 8.73
C TYR A 100 -10.45 8.02 8.72
N ILE A 101 -9.75 8.94 9.40
CA ILE A 101 -8.30 8.84 9.59
C ILE A 101 -7.93 7.52 10.31
N PHE A 102 -8.71 7.10 11.31
CA PHE A 102 -8.45 5.84 12.01
C PHE A 102 -8.72 4.60 11.15
N SER A 103 -9.75 4.64 10.30
CA SER A 103 -10.03 3.52 9.38
C SER A 103 -9.13 3.52 8.14
N PHE A 104 -8.44 4.62 7.84
CA PHE A 104 -7.65 4.78 6.61
C PHE A 104 -6.51 3.75 6.50
N PRO A 105 -5.64 3.54 7.51
CA PRO A 105 -4.60 2.52 7.42
C PRO A 105 -5.17 1.11 7.21
N ILE A 106 -6.26 0.78 7.90
CA ILE A 106 -6.96 -0.51 7.77
C ILE A 106 -7.46 -0.68 6.34
N PHE A 107 -8.09 0.36 5.78
CA PHE A 107 -8.53 0.36 4.39
C PHE A 107 -7.37 0.11 3.43
N ILE A 108 -6.22 0.77 3.62
CA ILE A 108 -5.03 0.51 2.80
C ILE A 108 -4.54 -0.94 2.92
N PHE A 109 -4.53 -1.53 4.12
CA PHE A 109 -4.17 -2.95 4.28
C PHE A 109 -5.09 -3.90 3.53
N THR A 110 -6.39 -3.58 3.37
CA THR A 110 -7.30 -4.40 2.58
C THR A 110 -6.92 -4.47 1.10
N TYR A 111 -6.15 -3.51 0.57
CA TYR A 111 -5.65 -3.60 -0.80
C TYR A 111 -4.64 -4.72 -1.01
N ILE A 112 -3.94 -5.17 0.04
CA ILE A 112 -2.98 -6.28 -0.08
C ILE A 112 -3.68 -7.57 -0.54
N PRO A 113 -4.69 -8.11 0.17
CA PRO A 113 -5.39 -9.31 -0.28
C PRO A 113 -6.15 -9.07 -1.59
N ILE A 114 -6.74 -7.89 -1.79
CA ILE A 114 -7.43 -7.56 -3.05
C ILE A 114 -6.46 -7.62 -4.23
N SER A 115 -5.25 -7.09 -4.07
CA SER A 115 -4.22 -7.09 -5.13
C SER A 115 -3.72 -8.50 -5.41
N ILE A 116 -3.52 -9.33 -4.38
CA ILE A 116 -3.16 -10.75 -4.54
C ILE A 116 -4.24 -11.47 -5.35
N VAL A 117 -5.51 -11.36 -4.93
CA VAL A 117 -6.64 -11.97 -5.66
C VAL A 117 -6.72 -11.42 -7.08
N ALA A 118 -6.51 -10.12 -7.28
CA ALA A 118 -6.52 -9.50 -8.60
C ALA A 118 -5.47 -10.13 -9.53
N LEU A 119 -4.23 -10.28 -9.05
CA LEU A 119 -3.12 -10.85 -9.81
C LEU A 119 -3.33 -12.33 -10.16
N PHE A 120 -3.84 -13.13 -9.24
CA PHE A 120 -4.02 -14.57 -9.45
C PHE A 120 -5.32 -14.93 -10.18
N LYS A 121 -6.42 -14.22 -9.90
CA LYS A 121 -7.74 -14.51 -10.48
C LYS A 121 -7.93 -13.90 -11.86
N PHE A 122 -7.39 -12.72 -12.11
CA PHE A 122 -7.61 -11.99 -13.37
C PHE A 122 -6.34 -12.06 -14.25
N LYS A 123 -6.06 -13.25 -14.77
CA LYS A 123 -4.99 -13.46 -15.78
C LYS A 123 -5.19 -12.62 -17.05
N LYS A 124 -6.43 -12.20 -17.32
CA LYS A 124 -6.81 -11.22 -18.34
C LYS A 124 -7.69 -10.15 -17.70
N ILE A 125 -7.08 -9.02 -17.37
CA ILE A 125 -7.81 -7.79 -17.02
C ILE A 125 -8.29 -7.19 -18.33
N GLU A 126 -9.44 -7.65 -18.82
CA GLU A 126 -10.14 -6.98 -19.91
C GLU A 126 -11.04 -5.92 -19.28
N TRP A 127 -10.74 -4.65 -19.56
CA TRP A 127 -11.61 -3.55 -19.15
C TRP A 127 -12.96 -3.73 -19.83
N LYS A 128 -14.02 -3.89 -19.03
CA LYS A 128 -15.40 -3.89 -19.53
C LYS A 128 -15.95 -2.46 -19.40
N PRO A 129 -16.50 -1.88 -20.47
CA PRO A 129 -17.16 -0.58 -20.38
C PRO A 129 -18.31 -0.64 -19.40
N ILE A 130 -18.32 0.31 -18.48
CA ILE A 130 -19.43 0.52 -17.56
C ILE A 130 -20.50 1.26 -18.34
N THR A 131 -21.71 0.71 -18.40
CA THR A 131 -22.85 1.39 -19.01
C THR A 131 -23.30 2.51 -18.07
N HIS A 132 -22.97 3.76 -18.43
CA HIS A 132 -23.47 4.93 -17.71
C HIS A 132 -24.95 5.14 -18.06
N SER A 133 -25.84 4.69 -17.18
CA SER A 133 -27.29 4.91 -17.31
C SER A 133 -27.75 6.26 -16.74
N ILE A 134 -26.90 6.91 -15.96
CA ILE A 134 -27.21 8.18 -15.28
C ILE A 134 -26.13 9.17 -15.66
N VAL A 135 -26.54 10.26 -16.31
CA VAL A 135 -25.72 11.44 -16.56
C VAL A 135 -26.01 12.39 -15.41
N LYS A 136 -25.06 12.54 -14.49
CA LYS A 136 -25.06 13.61 -13.49
C LYS A 136 -23.93 14.58 -13.79
N THR A 137 -24.19 15.87 -13.64
CA THR A 137 -23.12 16.86 -13.76
C THR A 137 -22.31 16.93 -12.46
N ILE A 138 -21.11 17.51 -12.52
CA ILE A 138 -20.22 17.63 -11.35
C ILE A 138 -20.88 18.49 -10.27
N GLU A 139 -21.70 19.45 -10.66
CA GLU A 139 -22.47 20.30 -9.74
C GLU A 139 -23.51 19.47 -8.95
N GLU A 140 -24.17 18.50 -9.58
CA GLU A 140 -25.19 17.64 -8.95
C GLU A 140 -24.62 16.61 -7.97
N VAL A 141 -23.32 16.30 -8.05
CA VAL A 141 -22.62 15.39 -7.12
C VAL A 141 -22.10 16.13 -5.88
N ARG A 142 -21.98 17.46 -5.94
CA ARG A 142 -21.46 18.29 -4.84
C ARG A 142 -22.54 18.80 -3.87
N GLN A 143 -23.81 18.67 -4.24
CA GLN A 143 -24.96 18.92 -3.36
C GLN A 143 -25.20 17.74 -2.41
#